data_AF-A0A8X7MLM5-F1
#
_entry.id   AF-A0A8X7MLM5-F1
#
_cell.length_a   1.000
_cell.length_b   1.000
_cell.length_c   1.000
_cell.angle_alpha   90.00
_cell.angle_beta   90.00
_cell.angle_gamma   90.00
#
_symmetry.space_group_name_H-M   'P 1'
#
loop_
_entity.id
_entity.type
_entity.pdbx_description
1 polymer ?
#
loop_
_entity_poly.entity_id
_entity_poly.type
_entity_poly.pdbx_seq_one_letter_code
_entity_poly.pdbx_strand_id
1 'polypeptide(L)'
;MNRSPFATQSAMQLASILLLSFYSGLRPSSLVRYEIGSSYARVSDVKVVKRGPFDVSIELSIKNLKGFNHISGKAHSQRWIFKSATKTHNAGLDLSTTLIPLLIDRGVLYEAESGCCVPSADDFISSRQAVFVCHGDSPLFLAGSQVLGALSSDPLTGSAMALQIAALCTQANLPRAGSYAFRHEAGNRMAVMLGAEAAKSALGHGLKGDVTRRHYSMDTANIDWIDLALEENI
;
A
#
# COMPACT_ATOMS: atom_id res chain seq x y z
N MET A 1 23.56 8.41 14.58
CA MET A 1 23.26 7.02 15.00
C MET A 1 23.44 6.11 13.79
N ASN A 2 24.42 5.21 13.82
CA ASN A 2 24.56 4.18 12.79
C ASN A 2 23.38 3.21 12.92
N ARG A 3 22.34 3.43 12.12
CA ARG A 3 21.24 2.47 11.96
C ARG A 3 21.78 1.32 11.12
N SER A 4 21.60 0.08 11.57
CA SER A 4 21.99 -1.11 10.80
C SER A 4 21.24 -1.12 9.46
N PRO A 5 21.77 -1.75 8.39
CA PRO A 5 21.07 -1.86 7.10
C PRO A 5 19.65 -2.44 7.25
N PHE A 6 19.44 -3.32 8.23
CA PHE A 6 18.12 -3.87 8.59
C PHE A 6 17.10 -2.82 9.06
N ALA A 7 17.57 -1.76 9.73
CA ALA A 7 16.69 -0.70 10.20
C ALA A 7 16.16 0.16 9.04
N THR A 8 16.89 0.26 7.92
CA THR A 8 16.45 1.00 6.73
C THR A 8 15.29 0.29 6.05
N GLN A 9 15.42 -1.01 5.75
CA GLN A 9 14.36 -1.81 5.13
C GLN A 9 13.08 -1.81 5.99
N SER A 10 13.23 -2.05 7.29
CA SER A 10 12.11 -2.01 8.23
C SER A 10 11.46 -0.63 8.33
N ALA A 11 12.25 0.46 8.28
CA ALA A 11 11.70 1.81 8.26
C ALA A 11 10.96 2.12 6.96
N MET A 12 11.48 1.73 5.79
CA MET A 12 10.82 1.88 4.49
C MET A 12 9.51 1.09 4.43
N GLN A 13 9.50 -0.13 4.96
CA GLN A 13 8.28 -0.93 5.09
C GLN A 13 7.25 -0.23 5.98
N LEU A 14 7.66 0.23 7.17
CA LEU A 14 6.75 0.92 8.09
C LEU A 14 6.20 2.20 7.46
N ALA A 15 7.03 3.00 6.80
CA ALA A 15 6.59 4.21 6.09
C ALA A 15 5.58 3.87 4.98
N SER A 16 5.86 2.84 4.17
CA SER A 16 4.94 2.38 3.12
C SER A 16 3.60 1.91 3.70
N ILE A 17 3.62 1.19 4.83
CA ILE A 17 2.41 0.75 5.54
C ILE A 17 1.59 1.96 6.01
N LEU A 18 2.24 2.96 6.61
CA LEU A 18 1.58 4.16 7.12
C LEU A 18 0.93 4.95 5.97
N LEU A 19 1.67 5.21 4.90
CA LEU A 19 1.19 5.93 3.73
C LEU A 19 0.05 5.18 3.03
N LEU A 20 0.19 3.88 2.80
CA LEU A 20 -0.91 3.07 2.26
C LEU A 20 -2.15 3.11 3.15
N SER A 21 -1.98 2.98 4.46
CA SER A 21 -3.10 3.03 5.41
C SER A 21 -3.77 4.41 5.40
N PHE A 22 -2.97 5.48 5.37
CA PHE A 22 -3.41 6.86 5.34
C PHE A 22 -4.21 7.19 4.07
N TYR A 23 -3.70 6.82 2.89
CA TYR A 23 -4.35 7.13 1.62
C TYR A 23 -5.57 6.26 1.35
N SER A 24 -5.49 4.97 1.61
CA SER A 24 -6.52 4.01 1.16
C SER A 24 -7.58 3.69 2.21
N GLY A 25 -7.26 3.84 3.50
CA GLY A 25 -8.10 3.33 4.58
C GLY A 25 -8.28 1.80 4.55
N LEU A 26 -7.43 1.06 3.84
CA LEU A 26 -7.50 -0.39 3.72
C LEU A 26 -7.52 -1.05 5.10
N ARG A 27 -8.25 -2.17 5.20
CA ARG A 27 -8.24 -2.95 6.45
C ARG A 27 -6.85 -3.54 6.68
N PRO A 28 -6.40 -3.65 7.93
CA PRO A 28 -5.15 -4.35 8.23
C PRO A 28 -5.13 -5.77 7.67
N SER A 29 -6.25 -6.49 7.79
CA SER A 29 -6.42 -7.85 7.24
C SER A 29 -6.36 -7.94 5.70
N SER A 30 -6.44 -6.81 5.00
CA SER A 30 -6.25 -6.77 3.55
C SER A 30 -4.77 -6.64 3.16
N LEU A 31 -3.96 -5.99 4.00
CA LEU A 31 -2.54 -5.76 3.76
C LEU A 31 -1.65 -6.86 4.37
N VAL A 32 -1.98 -7.31 5.58
CA VAL A 32 -1.15 -8.19 6.41
C VAL A 32 -1.93 -9.41 6.89
N ARG A 33 -1.24 -10.45 7.33
CA ARG A 33 -1.87 -11.70 7.79
C ARG A 33 -2.65 -11.45 9.09
N TYR A 34 -3.93 -11.79 9.11
CA TYR A 34 -4.78 -11.66 10.30
C TYR A 34 -4.74 -12.95 11.15
N GLU A 35 -4.95 -14.10 10.50
CA GLU A 35 -4.94 -15.43 11.11
C GLU A 35 -4.16 -16.42 10.22
N ILE A 36 -3.80 -17.57 10.78
CA ILE A 36 -3.19 -18.67 10.00
C ILE A 36 -4.16 -19.09 8.90
N GLY A 37 -3.68 -19.17 7.66
CA GLY A 37 -4.50 -19.49 6.49
C GLY A 37 -5.27 -18.30 5.89
N SER A 38 -5.26 -17.13 6.53
CA SER A 38 -5.84 -15.91 5.93
C SER A 38 -4.98 -15.38 4.77
N SER A 39 -5.64 -14.82 3.75
CA SER A 39 -4.98 -14.14 2.64
C SER A 39 -4.44 -12.77 3.06
N TYR A 40 -3.39 -12.32 2.40
CA TYR A 40 -2.70 -11.04 2.61
C TYR A 40 -2.23 -10.49 1.25
N ALA A 41 -1.88 -9.19 1.19
CA ALA A 41 -1.35 -8.58 -0.02
C ALA A 41 0.02 -9.18 -0.37
N ARG A 42 0.23 -9.48 -1.66
CA ARG A 42 1.49 -10.02 -2.18
C ARG A 42 2.25 -8.97 -2.97
N VAL A 43 3.54 -9.23 -3.21
CA VAL A 43 4.32 -8.36 -4.11
C VAL A 43 3.71 -8.34 -5.51
N SER A 44 3.23 -9.47 -6.03
CA SER A 44 2.56 -9.57 -7.34
C SER A 44 1.24 -8.80 -7.47
N ASP A 45 0.70 -8.27 -6.37
CA ASP A 45 -0.46 -7.39 -6.40
C ASP A 45 -0.10 -5.92 -6.69
N VAL A 46 1.21 -5.61 -6.79
CA VAL A 46 1.74 -4.27 -7.08
C VAL A 46 2.21 -4.18 -8.54
N LYS A 47 1.83 -3.08 -9.18
CA LYS A 47 2.35 -2.64 -10.48
C LYS A 47 2.73 -1.18 -10.40
N VAL A 48 3.82 -0.80 -11.05
CA VAL A 48 4.30 0.58 -11.11
C VAL A 48 4.19 1.08 -12.55
N VAL A 49 3.59 2.25 -12.73
CA VAL A 49 3.48 2.95 -14.01
C VAL A 49 4.29 4.22 -13.94
N LYS A 50 5.32 4.33 -14.78
CA LYS A 50 6.24 5.48 -14.86
C LYS A 50 5.92 6.28 -16.12
N ARG A 51 5.64 7.58 -15.95
CA ARG A 51 5.42 8.54 -17.05
C ARG A 51 6.57 9.53 -17.19
N GLY A 52 7.37 9.69 -16.15
CA GLY A 52 8.60 10.46 -16.12
C GLY A 52 9.52 10.00 -14.98
N PRO A 53 10.71 10.60 -14.82
CA PRO A 53 11.66 10.23 -13.76
C PRO A 53 11.06 10.26 -12.35
N PHE A 54 10.16 11.21 -12.09
CA PHE A 54 9.47 11.42 -10.80
C PHE A 54 7.94 11.48 -10.94
N ASP A 55 7.40 11.18 -12.13
CA ASP A 55 5.96 11.02 -12.35
C ASP A 55 5.68 9.51 -12.42
N VAL A 56 5.28 8.98 -11.28
CA VAL A 56 5.04 7.56 -11.09
C VAL A 56 3.63 7.35 -10.52
N SER A 57 3.07 6.18 -10.77
CA SER A 57 1.86 5.73 -10.09
C SER A 57 2.02 4.29 -9.65
N ILE A 58 1.57 4.00 -8.44
CA ILE A 58 1.51 2.65 -7.88
C ILE A 58 0.07 2.15 -8.01
N GLU A 59 -0.12 1.08 -8.76
CA GLU A 59 -1.36 0.32 -8.81
C GLU A 59 -1.28 -0.84 -7.80
N LEU A 60 -2.19 -0.89 -6.83
CA LEU A 60 -2.31 -1.96 -5.85
C LEU A 60 -3.64 -2.69 -6.02
N SER A 61 -3.59 -4.00 -6.25
CA SER A 61 -4.78 -4.84 -6.48
C SER A 61 -5.07 -5.74 -5.27
N ILE A 62 -6.04 -5.38 -4.43
CA ILE A 62 -6.41 -6.17 -3.26
C ILE A 62 -7.53 -7.14 -3.61
N LYS A 63 -7.26 -8.44 -3.45
CA LYS A 63 -8.20 -9.54 -3.73
C LYS A 63 -8.88 -10.11 -2.47
N ASN A 64 -8.39 -9.74 -1.28
CA ASN A 64 -8.83 -10.23 0.03
C ASN A 64 -9.64 -9.18 0.78
N LEU A 65 -10.87 -8.95 0.32
CA LEU A 65 -11.82 -8.05 0.98
C LEU A 65 -12.69 -8.81 2.00
N LYS A 66 -13.04 -8.13 3.10
CA LYS A 66 -13.82 -8.73 4.20
C LYS A 66 -15.12 -9.35 3.69
N GLY A 67 -15.33 -10.62 4.05
CA GLY A 67 -16.53 -11.38 3.69
C GLY A 67 -16.40 -12.17 2.38
N PHE A 68 -15.24 -12.10 1.70
CA PHE A 68 -14.92 -12.84 0.48
C PHE A 68 -13.72 -13.78 0.66
N ASN A 69 -13.62 -14.42 1.83
CA ASN A 69 -12.49 -15.29 2.18
C ASN A 69 -12.54 -16.69 1.54
N HIS A 70 -13.60 -17.02 0.79
CA HIS A 70 -13.78 -18.33 0.16
C HIS A 70 -13.49 -18.29 -1.34
N ILE A 71 -12.74 -19.30 -1.77
CA ILE A 71 -12.12 -19.52 -3.09
C ILE A 71 -13.21 -19.75 -4.15
N SER A 72 -13.84 -18.69 -4.63
CA SER A 72 -14.28 -18.67 -6.02
C SER A 72 -13.27 -17.79 -6.75
N GLY A 73 -12.63 -18.31 -7.81
CA GLY A 73 -11.54 -17.65 -8.55
C GLY A 73 -11.91 -16.33 -9.24
N LYS A 74 -13.08 -15.77 -8.92
CA LYS A 74 -13.52 -14.41 -9.24
C LYS A 74 -13.65 -13.55 -7.98
N ALA A 75 -12.89 -13.87 -6.92
CA ALA A 75 -12.83 -13.09 -5.70
C ALA A 75 -12.57 -11.62 -6.05
N HIS A 76 -13.52 -10.76 -5.69
CA HIS A 76 -13.54 -9.36 -6.10
C HIS A 76 -12.21 -8.68 -5.76
N SER A 77 -11.54 -8.17 -6.79
CA SER A 77 -10.39 -7.31 -6.63
C SER A 77 -10.83 -5.86 -6.64
N GLN A 78 -10.41 -5.08 -5.65
CA GLN A 78 -10.41 -3.63 -5.76
C GLN A 78 -9.00 -3.16 -6.13
N ARG A 79 -8.91 -2.10 -6.93
CA ARG A 79 -7.64 -1.54 -7.38
C ARG A 79 -7.53 -0.11 -6.89
N TRP A 80 -6.43 0.20 -6.21
CA TRP A 80 -6.06 1.57 -5.83
C TRP A 80 -4.95 2.05 -6.74
N ILE A 81 -5.03 3.31 -7.16
CA ILE A 81 -3.99 3.96 -7.97
C ILE A 81 -3.49 5.16 -7.17
N PHE A 82 -2.28 5.07 -6.65
CA PHE A 82 -1.62 6.15 -5.92
C PHE A 82 -0.69 6.87 -6.89
N LYS A 83 -0.98 8.12 -7.24
CA LYS A 83 -0.07 8.95 -8.05
C LYS A 83 1.10 9.43 -7.20
N SER A 84 2.16 9.91 -7.82
CA SER A 84 3.21 10.65 -7.12
C SER A 84 2.67 11.99 -6.62
N ALA A 85 3.21 12.47 -5.50
CA ALA A 85 2.92 13.81 -5.01
C ALA A 85 3.55 14.85 -5.94
N THR A 86 2.84 15.91 -6.26
CA THR A 86 3.28 16.93 -7.21
C THR A 86 3.97 18.11 -6.53
N LYS A 87 3.67 18.37 -5.25
CA LYS A 87 4.28 19.46 -4.48
C LYS A 87 5.52 18.96 -3.72
N THR A 88 6.65 19.67 -3.82
CA THR A 88 7.93 19.25 -3.20
C THR A 88 7.86 19.08 -1.69
N HIS A 89 7.05 19.88 -0.98
CA HIS A 89 6.87 19.72 0.47
C HIS A 89 6.13 18.43 0.85
N ASN A 90 5.43 17.80 -0.10
CA ASN A 90 4.76 16.51 0.06
C ASN A 90 5.66 15.32 -0.29
N ALA A 91 6.91 15.53 -0.70
CA ALA A 91 7.81 14.44 -1.12
C ALA A 91 7.96 13.36 -0.03
N GLY A 92 7.97 13.74 1.26
CA GLY A 92 8.03 12.79 2.37
C GLY A 92 6.74 11.98 2.60
N LEU A 93 5.65 12.35 1.94
CA LEU A 93 4.35 11.66 1.96
C LEU A 93 4.11 10.86 0.68
N ASP A 94 4.99 10.94 -0.32
CA ASP A 94 4.83 10.21 -1.56
C ASP A 94 5.13 8.73 -1.35
N LEU A 95 4.12 7.87 -1.56
CA LEU A 95 4.25 6.42 -1.40
C LEU A 95 5.34 5.82 -2.31
N SER A 96 5.57 6.41 -3.49
CA SER A 96 6.57 5.93 -4.44
C SER A 96 7.99 6.03 -3.89
N THR A 97 8.25 7.01 -3.02
CA THR A 97 9.57 7.24 -2.40
C THR A 97 9.93 6.19 -1.36
N THR A 98 8.96 5.46 -0.82
CA THR A 98 9.19 4.41 0.19
C THR A 98 8.96 3.02 -0.36
N LEU A 99 7.92 2.81 -1.18
CA LEU A 99 7.55 1.49 -1.66
C LEU A 99 8.46 1.00 -2.79
N ILE A 100 8.84 1.87 -3.73
CA ILE A 100 9.69 1.45 -4.87
C ILE A 100 11.09 1.03 -4.40
N PRO A 101 11.79 1.81 -3.56
CA PRO A 101 13.07 1.36 -3.01
C PRO A 101 12.95 0.05 -2.22
N LEU A 102 11.85 -0.14 -1.47
CA LEU A 102 11.60 -1.40 -0.76
C LEU A 102 11.46 -2.60 -1.73
N LEU A 103 10.79 -2.42 -2.87
CA LEU A 103 10.62 -3.48 -3.88
C LEU A 103 11.92 -3.80 -4.62
N ILE A 104 12.74 -2.78 -4.89
CA ILE A 104 14.07 -2.91 -5.50
C ILE A 104 15.02 -3.64 -4.55
N ASP A 105 15.09 -3.22 -3.29
CA ASP A 105 15.92 -3.84 -2.27
C ASP A 105 15.54 -5.31 -2.02
N ARG A 106 14.26 -5.65 -2.15
CA ARG A 106 13.79 -7.03 -2.13
C ARG A 106 14.07 -7.83 -3.41
N GLY A 107 14.58 -7.20 -4.47
CA GLY A 107 14.87 -7.82 -5.75
C GLY A 107 13.61 -8.35 -6.47
N VAL A 108 12.45 -7.75 -6.23
CA VAL A 108 11.17 -8.22 -6.77
C VAL A 108 10.60 -7.33 -7.87
N LEU A 109 11.21 -6.17 -8.17
CA LEU A 109 10.73 -5.24 -9.19
C LEU A 109 11.39 -5.51 -10.54
N TYR A 110 10.58 -5.73 -11.57
CA TYR A 110 11.02 -6.07 -12.93
C TYR A 110 10.40 -5.12 -13.95
N GLU A 111 11.17 -4.81 -14.99
CA GLU A 111 10.66 -4.18 -16.21
C GLU A 111 9.70 -5.13 -16.93
N ALA A 112 8.48 -4.68 -17.24
CA ALA A 112 7.44 -5.56 -17.77
C ALA A 112 7.75 -6.10 -19.18
N GLU A 113 8.40 -5.30 -20.02
CA GLU A 113 8.71 -5.67 -21.41
C GLU A 113 9.98 -6.52 -21.52
N SER A 114 11.07 -6.08 -20.87
CA SER A 114 12.36 -6.75 -20.95
C SER A 114 12.47 -7.95 -20.02
N GLY A 115 11.65 -8.00 -18.96
CA GLY A 115 11.76 -9.00 -17.91
C GLY A 115 13.03 -8.86 -17.05
N CYS A 116 13.76 -7.75 -17.17
CA CYS A 116 14.97 -7.51 -16.38
C CYS A 116 14.61 -7.02 -14.97
N CYS A 117 15.31 -7.57 -13.96
CA CYS A 117 15.21 -7.08 -12.58
C CYS A 117 15.84 -5.69 -12.49
N VAL A 118 15.20 -4.78 -11.75
CA VAL A 118 15.69 -3.43 -11.50
C VAL A 118 16.61 -3.45 -10.29
N PRO A 119 17.94 -3.25 -10.44
CA PRO A 119 18.87 -3.51 -9.35
C PRO A 119 19.06 -2.32 -8.40
N SER A 120 18.73 -1.10 -8.83
CA SER A 120 18.87 0.10 -7.99
C SER A 120 17.81 1.16 -8.32
N ALA A 121 17.68 2.16 -7.42
CA ALA A 121 16.83 3.32 -7.66
C ALA A 121 17.33 4.17 -8.85
N ASP A 122 18.64 4.25 -9.09
CA ASP A 122 19.19 5.00 -10.21
C ASP A 122 18.87 4.31 -11.55
N ASP A 123 18.89 2.98 -11.57
CA ASP A 123 18.46 2.19 -12.73
C ASP A 123 16.96 2.36 -12.98
N PHE A 124 16.14 2.38 -11.92
CA PHE A 124 14.71 2.67 -12.03
C PHE A 124 14.46 4.06 -12.64
N ILE A 125 15.13 5.10 -12.12
CA ILE A 125 14.97 6.48 -12.57
C ILE A 125 15.47 6.65 -14.02
N SER A 126 16.56 5.97 -14.38
CA SER A 126 17.17 6.05 -15.72
C SER A 126 16.47 5.17 -16.75
N SER A 127 15.72 4.15 -16.33
CA SER A 127 15.00 3.25 -17.23
C SER A 127 13.97 4.00 -18.07
N ARG A 128 13.88 3.64 -19.35
CA ARG A 128 12.88 4.17 -20.28
C ARG A 128 11.57 3.39 -20.25
N GLN A 129 11.49 2.32 -19.46
CA GLN A 129 10.30 1.49 -19.36
C GLN A 129 9.17 2.25 -18.67
N ALA A 130 7.96 2.11 -19.22
CA ALA A 130 6.77 2.77 -18.69
C ALA A 130 6.07 1.91 -17.63
N VAL A 131 6.29 0.59 -17.63
CA VAL A 131 5.59 -0.35 -16.77
C VAL A 131 6.58 -1.29 -16.10
N PHE A 132 6.44 -1.40 -14.78
CA PHE A 132 7.18 -2.35 -13.96
C PHE A 132 6.19 -3.21 -13.18
N VAL A 133 6.52 -4.49 -13.05
CA VAL A 133 5.71 -5.49 -12.35
C VAL A 133 6.54 -6.15 -11.27
N CYS A 134 5.87 -6.60 -10.23
CA CYS A 134 6.52 -7.34 -9.16
C CYS A 134 6.38 -8.85 -9.36
N HIS A 135 7.48 -9.59 -9.29
CA HIS A 135 7.49 -11.04 -9.44
C HIS A 135 7.49 -11.77 -8.09
N GLY A 136 6.79 -12.92 -8.07
CA GLY A 136 6.72 -13.83 -6.93
C GLY A 136 5.45 -13.68 -6.08
N ASP A 137 5.25 -14.65 -5.20
CA ASP A 137 4.06 -14.75 -4.34
C ASP A 137 4.34 -14.38 -2.87
N SER A 138 5.52 -13.82 -2.61
CA SER A 138 5.91 -13.43 -1.25
C SER A 138 4.99 -12.31 -0.70
N PRO A 139 4.82 -12.23 0.62
CA PRO A 139 4.02 -11.18 1.23
C PRO A 139 4.55 -9.78 0.86
N LEU A 140 3.66 -8.82 0.65
CA LEU A 140 4.05 -7.43 0.41
C LEU A 140 4.75 -6.85 1.65
N PHE A 141 4.29 -7.21 2.84
CA PHE A 141 4.89 -6.80 4.11
C PHE A 141 5.33 -8.00 4.93
N LEU A 142 6.58 -7.95 5.37
CA LEU A 142 7.29 -9.03 6.04
C LEU A 142 7.30 -8.85 7.56
N ALA A 143 7.31 -9.95 8.30
CA ALA A 143 7.47 -9.91 9.75
C ALA A 143 8.88 -9.44 10.11
N GLY A 144 9.00 -8.60 11.14
CA GLY A 144 10.29 -8.19 11.69
C GLY A 144 10.62 -8.98 12.96
N SER A 145 11.90 -9.26 13.20
CA SER A 145 12.36 -9.86 14.47
C SER A 145 12.16 -8.94 15.68
N GLN A 146 12.16 -7.62 15.45
CA GLN A 146 11.86 -6.54 16.40
C GLN A 146 11.20 -5.38 15.62
N VAL A 147 10.76 -4.31 16.33
CA VAL A 147 10.03 -3.17 15.73
C VAL A 147 10.71 -2.63 14.46
N LEU A 148 12.04 -2.43 14.50
CA LEU A 148 12.87 -2.04 13.34
C LEU A 148 14.03 -3.03 13.10
N GLY A 149 13.76 -4.32 13.29
CA GLY A 149 14.75 -5.40 13.17
C GLY A 149 14.94 -5.90 11.74
N ALA A 150 15.64 -7.03 11.60
CA ALA A 150 15.71 -7.74 10.31
C ALA A 150 14.33 -8.31 9.95
N LEU A 151 13.98 -8.22 8.66
CA LEU A 151 12.76 -8.79 8.12
C LEU A 151 12.95 -10.29 7.83
N SER A 152 11.98 -11.12 8.19
CA SER A 152 11.91 -12.54 7.80
C SER A 152 11.16 -12.72 6.49
N SER A 153 11.04 -13.96 6.00
CA SER A 153 10.20 -14.28 4.85
C SER A 153 8.71 -14.43 5.18
N ASP A 154 8.35 -14.45 6.47
CA ASP A 154 6.97 -14.61 6.91
C ASP A 154 6.15 -13.34 6.68
N PRO A 155 4.84 -13.45 6.41
CA PRO A 155 3.98 -12.28 6.34
C PRO A 155 3.89 -11.59 7.71
N LEU A 156 3.95 -10.26 7.68
CA LEU A 156 3.64 -9.41 8.83
C LEU A 156 2.24 -9.78 9.36
N THR A 157 2.08 -9.79 10.68
CA THR A 157 0.78 -10.03 11.31
C THR A 157 0.07 -8.72 11.65
N GLY A 158 -1.26 -8.74 11.70
CA GLY A 158 -2.05 -7.59 12.12
C GLY A 158 -1.68 -7.08 13.53
N SER A 159 -1.37 -7.99 14.46
CA SER A 159 -0.92 -7.63 15.81
C SER A 159 0.46 -6.98 15.81
N ALA A 160 1.41 -7.49 15.02
CA ALA A 160 2.74 -6.91 14.89
C ALA A 160 2.70 -5.52 14.23
N MET A 161 1.90 -5.37 13.16
CA MET A 161 1.65 -4.09 12.51
C MET A 161 1.09 -3.06 13.50
N ALA A 162 0.08 -3.44 14.28
CA ALA A 162 -0.51 -2.55 15.29
C ALA A 162 0.50 -2.15 16.38
N LEU A 163 1.37 -3.08 16.81
CA LEU A 163 2.42 -2.81 17.78
C LEU A 163 3.47 -1.84 17.24
N GLN A 164 3.89 -1.99 15.97
CA GLN A 164 4.85 -1.09 15.32
C GLN A 164 4.31 0.34 15.21
N ILE A 165 3.05 0.50 14.78
CA ILE A 165 2.39 1.81 14.70
C ILE A 165 2.25 2.43 16.09
N ALA A 166 1.81 1.65 17.08
CA ALA A 166 1.69 2.12 18.45
C ALA A 166 3.02 2.62 19.02
N ALA A 167 4.10 1.88 18.80
CA ALA A 167 5.44 2.27 19.23
C ALA A 167 5.89 3.58 18.58
N LEU A 168 5.63 3.76 17.27
CA LEU A 168 5.96 5.00 16.56
C LEU A 168 5.14 6.19 17.09
N CYS A 169 3.84 6.01 17.33
CA CYS A 169 3.01 7.05 17.95
C CYS A 169 3.59 7.50 19.29
N THR A 170 3.94 6.54 20.16
CA THR A 170 4.56 6.87 21.46
C THR A 170 5.90 7.59 21.31
N GLN A 171 6.76 7.17 20.37
CA GLN A 171 8.03 7.86 20.09
C GLN A 171 7.81 9.30 19.58
N ALA A 172 6.73 9.54 18.86
CA ALA A 172 6.34 10.86 18.36
C ALA A 172 5.55 11.70 19.37
N ASN A 173 5.42 11.26 20.63
CA ASN A 173 4.58 11.89 21.66
C ASN A 173 3.09 12.01 21.26
N LEU A 174 2.60 11.07 20.45
CA LEU A 174 1.20 10.96 20.06
C LEU A 174 0.47 9.90 20.90
N PRO A 175 -0.87 10.00 21.04
CA PRO A 175 -1.66 8.93 21.64
C PRO A 175 -1.41 7.59 20.95
N ARG A 176 -1.37 6.51 21.74
CA ARG A 176 -1.18 5.16 21.22
C ARG A 176 -2.33 4.81 20.26
N ALA A 177 -1.99 4.54 19.01
CA ALA A 177 -2.94 4.16 17.98
C ALA A 177 -2.46 2.93 17.20
N GLY A 178 -3.38 2.30 16.47
CA GLY A 178 -3.09 1.24 15.51
C GLY A 178 -3.60 1.62 14.12
N SER A 179 -3.46 0.70 13.16
CA SER A 179 -3.84 0.93 11.76
C SER A 179 -5.33 1.27 11.54
N TYR A 180 -6.22 0.91 12.47
CA TYR A 180 -7.63 1.30 12.42
C TYR A 180 -7.85 2.82 12.57
N ALA A 181 -6.94 3.55 13.22
CA ALA A 181 -7.05 5.01 13.31
C ALA A 181 -7.01 5.66 11.92
N PHE A 182 -6.08 5.23 11.06
CA PHE A 182 -6.01 5.66 9.66
C PHE A 182 -7.28 5.29 8.89
N ARG A 183 -7.81 4.08 9.09
CA ARG A 183 -9.06 3.66 8.44
C ARG A 183 -10.26 4.55 8.83
N HIS A 184 -10.37 4.92 10.10
CA HIS A 184 -11.44 5.80 10.55
C HIS A 184 -11.32 7.21 9.96
N GLU A 185 -10.12 7.77 9.98
CA GLU A 185 -9.85 9.09 9.40
C GLU A 185 -10.08 9.09 7.88
N ALA A 186 -9.50 8.12 7.15
CA ALA A 186 -9.68 8.01 5.71
C ALA A 186 -11.18 7.84 5.35
N GLY A 187 -11.92 7.06 6.13
CA GLY A 187 -13.37 6.92 5.97
C GLY A 187 -14.12 8.23 6.18
N ASN A 188 -13.73 9.02 7.20
CA ASN A 188 -14.31 10.33 7.46
C ASN A 188 -14.00 11.32 6.34
N ARG A 189 -12.73 11.40 5.91
CA ARG A 189 -12.27 12.26 4.81
C ARG A 189 -13.03 11.96 3.52
N MET A 190 -13.11 10.69 3.14
CA MET A 190 -13.86 10.25 1.96
C MET A 190 -15.36 10.59 2.08
N ALA A 191 -15.96 10.43 3.25
CA ALA A 191 -17.38 10.72 3.44
C ALA A 191 -17.69 12.20 3.29
N VAL A 192 -16.80 13.07 3.78
CA VAL A 192 -16.92 14.53 3.65
C VAL A 192 -16.69 14.98 2.21
N MET A 193 -15.63 14.49 1.55
CA MET A 193 -15.21 14.98 0.24
C MET A 193 -15.96 14.34 -0.94
N LEU A 194 -16.31 13.06 -0.84
CA LEU A 194 -16.91 12.28 -1.95
C LEU A 194 -18.35 11.83 -1.66
N GLY A 195 -18.84 12.07 -0.44
CA GLY A 195 -20.13 11.59 0.03
C GLY A 195 -20.10 10.16 0.57
N ALA A 196 -21.16 9.82 1.34
CA ALA A 196 -21.22 8.57 2.10
C ALA A 196 -21.17 7.29 1.24
N GLU A 197 -21.72 7.32 0.02
CA GLU A 197 -21.75 6.14 -0.85
C GLU A 197 -20.39 5.83 -1.47
N ALA A 198 -19.63 6.85 -1.90
CA ALA A 198 -18.27 6.69 -2.37
C ALA A 198 -17.36 6.19 -1.24
N ALA A 199 -17.50 6.73 -0.03
CA ALA A 199 -16.75 6.29 1.15
C ALA A 199 -17.05 4.83 1.52
N LYS A 200 -18.32 4.40 1.49
CA LYS A 200 -18.69 2.99 1.68
C LYS A 200 -18.02 2.10 0.65
N SER A 201 -18.01 2.52 -0.63
CA SER A 201 -17.38 1.76 -1.70
C SER A 201 -15.87 1.58 -1.49
N ALA A 202 -15.17 2.67 -1.18
CA ALA A 202 -13.73 2.67 -0.92
C ALA A 202 -13.34 1.81 0.30
N LEU A 203 -14.20 1.78 1.32
CA LEU A 203 -13.99 0.96 2.52
C LEU A 203 -14.44 -0.50 2.35
N GLY A 204 -14.92 -0.88 1.15
CA GLY A 204 -15.40 -2.23 0.82
C GLY A 204 -16.68 -2.61 1.57
N HIS A 205 -17.54 -1.64 1.90
CA HIS A 205 -18.85 -1.87 2.51
C HIS A 205 -19.92 -2.04 1.42
N GLY A 206 -20.81 -3.02 1.58
CA GLY A 206 -21.96 -3.23 0.68
C GLY A 206 -21.67 -3.97 -0.64
N LEU A 207 -20.41 -4.28 -0.94
CA LEU A 207 -20.00 -4.92 -2.20
C LEU A 207 -20.73 -6.23 -2.52
N LYS A 208 -21.19 -6.99 -1.52
CA LYS A 208 -21.93 -8.25 -1.74
C LYS A 208 -23.25 -8.06 -2.49
N GLY A 209 -23.92 -6.92 -2.32
CA GLY A 209 -25.24 -6.66 -2.90
C GLY A 209 -25.22 -5.95 -4.26
N ASP A 210 -24.09 -5.38 -4.67
CA ASP A 210 -24.02 -4.46 -5.81
C ASP A 210 -23.27 -5.10 -6.98
N VAL A 211 -24.02 -5.62 -7.97
CA VAL A 211 -23.47 -6.28 -9.18
C VAL A 211 -22.70 -5.27 -10.05
N THR A 212 -23.22 -4.05 -10.17
CA THR A 212 -22.59 -2.97 -10.94
C THR A 212 -21.22 -2.66 -10.38
N ARG A 213 -21.11 -2.50 -9.05
CA ARG A 213 -19.82 -2.25 -8.40
C ARG A 213 -18.84 -3.41 -8.50
N ARG A 214 -19.35 -4.64 -8.51
CA ARG A 214 -18.52 -5.84 -8.57
C ARG A 214 -17.89 -6.11 -9.93
N HIS A 215 -18.49 -5.61 -11.02
CA HIS A 215 -18.13 -6.02 -12.38
C HIS A 215 -17.92 -4.87 -13.36
N TYR A 216 -18.43 -3.67 -13.05
CA TYR A 216 -18.53 -2.59 -14.04
C TYR A 216 -17.98 -1.24 -13.57
N SER A 217 -17.78 -1.01 -12.27
CA SER A 217 -17.07 0.17 -11.80
C SER A 217 -15.65 -0.16 -11.38
N MET A 218 -14.72 0.68 -11.83
CA MET A 218 -13.34 0.66 -11.34
C MET A 218 -13.20 1.36 -9.98
N ASP A 219 -14.34 1.76 -9.35
CA ASP A 219 -14.52 2.40 -8.05
C ASP A 219 -13.31 3.21 -7.57
N THR A 220 -12.45 2.54 -6.80
CA THR A 220 -11.31 3.14 -6.13
C THR A 220 -10.20 3.59 -7.06
N ALA A 221 -10.12 3.04 -8.28
CA ALA A 221 -9.11 3.43 -9.26
C ALA A 221 -9.44 4.77 -9.96
N ASN A 222 -10.67 5.26 -9.84
CA ASN A 222 -11.11 6.52 -10.43
C ASN A 222 -10.89 7.73 -9.50
N ILE A 223 -10.42 7.51 -8.28
CA ILE A 223 -10.20 8.54 -7.26
C ILE A 223 -8.71 8.86 -7.20
N ASP A 224 -8.36 10.16 -7.21
CA ASP A 224 -7.01 10.62 -6.94
C ASP A 224 -6.78 10.66 -5.43
N TRP A 225 -6.26 9.58 -4.86
CA TRP A 225 -6.10 9.43 -3.42
C TRP A 225 -5.09 10.39 -2.79
N ILE A 226 -4.11 10.84 -3.58
CA ILE A 226 -3.08 11.75 -3.09
C ILE A 226 -3.63 13.16 -3.06
N ASP A 227 -4.26 13.61 -4.16
CA ASP A 227 -4.91 14.92 -4.19
C ASP A 227 -6.00 15.04 -3.12
N LEU A 228 -6.81 13.99 -2.94
CA LEU A 228 -7.84 13.95 -1.89
C LEU A 228 -7.27 14.06 -0.47
N ALA A 229 -6.08 13.50 -0.23
CA ALA A 229 -5.51 13.43 1.13
C ALA A 229 -4.58 14.61 1.45
N LEU A 230 -3.92 15.17 0.44
CA LEU A 230 -2.93 16.24 0.59
C LEU A 230 -3.42 17.59 0.09
N GLU A 231 -4.62 17.64 -0.51
CA GLU A 231 -5.21 18.86 -1.05
C GLU A 231 -4.26 19.55 -2.06
N GLU A 232 -3.71 18.77 -2.99
CA GLU A 232 -2.69 19.27 -3.92
C GLU A 232 -3.25 20.31 -4.90
N ASN A 233 -4.54 20.28 -5.21
CA ASN A 233 -5.17 21.22 -6.15
C ASN A 233 -6.06 22.29 -5.48
N ILE A 234 -5.96 22.48 -4.16
CA ILE A 234 -6.61 23.60 -3.45
C ILE A 234 -5.73 24.86 -3.47
#